data_AF-A0A957VP25-F1
#
_entry.id   AF-A0A957VP25-F1
#
_cell.length_a   1.000
_cell.length_b   1.000
_cell.length_c   1.000
_cell.angle_alpha   90.00
_cell.angle_beta   90.00
_cell.angle_gamma   90.00
#
_symmetry.space_group_name_H-M   'P 1'
#
loop_
_entity.id
_entity.type
_entity.pdbx_description
1 polymer ?
#
loop_
_entity_poly.entity_id
_entity_poly.type
_entity_poly.pdbx_seq_one_letter_code
_entity_poly.pdbx_strand_id
1 'polypeptide(L)'
;MKPLTSGATPAQVAADLAPLLDFQADGMGADDLSALIRTRLLPHLMDYGSPTFQSMFNAAPAANALLGAQIALAHNQGVTNWQVSPGGAMLEELAGRALCRLFGLADTADATFMYSGTYANQEALYLALH
;
A
#
# COMPACT_ATOMS: atom_id res chain seq x y z
N MET A 1 -22.73 10.67 6.90
CA MET A 1 -21.44 10.08 7.32
C MET A 1 -21.45 8.62 6.87
N LYS A 2 -20.44 8.17 6.11
CA LYS A 2 -20.35 6.76 5.69
C LYS A 2 -20.13 5.88 6.95
N PRO A 3 -20.81 4.73 7.08
CA PRO A 3 -20.48 3.76 8.12
C PRO A 3 -19.00 3.34 8.04
N LEU A 4 -18.36 3.10 9.19
CA LEU A 4 -16.95 2.76 9.24
C LEU A 4 -16.65 1.42 8.55
N THR A 5 -17.53 0.43 8.76
CA THR A 5 -17.48 -0.87 8.08
C THR A 5 -18.68 -1.01 7.16
N SER A 6 -18.59 -1.88 6.16
CA SER A 6 -19.68 -2.12 5.23
C SER A 6 -20.95 -2.66 5.88
N GLY A 7 -20.83 -3.48 6.93
CA GLY A 7 -21.93 -4.27 7.49
C GLY A 7 -22.52 -5.35 6.56
N ALA A 8 -22.05 -5.44 5.31
CA ALA A 8 -22.52 -6.41 4.32
C ALA A 8 -21.91 -7.80 4.57
N THR A 9 -22.67 -8.83 4.27
CA THR A 9 -22.19 -10.21 4.22
C THR A 9 -21.28 -10.44 2.99
N PRO A 10 -20.41 -11.46 2.99
CA PRO A 10 -19.59 -11.78 1.82
C PRO A 10 -20.40 -11.99 0.52
N ALA A 11 -21.60 -12.58 0.61
CA ALA A 11 -22.47 -12.78 -0.54
C ALA A 11 -23.00 -11.46 -1.12
N GLN A 12 -23.33 -10.49 -0.25
CA GLN A 12 -23.75 -9.15 -0.67
C GLN A 12 -22.60 -8.39 -1.33
N VAL A 13 -21.41 -8.42 -0.73
CA VAL A 13 -20.21 -7.79 -1.32
C VAL A 13 -19.88 -8.42 -2.68
N ALA A 14 -19.95 -9.75 -2.79
CA ALA A 14 -19.72 -10.43 -4.07
C ALA A 14 -20.75 -10.00 -5.14
N ALA A 15 -22.03 -9.90 -4.78
CA ALA A 15 -23.07 -9.44 -5.69
C ALA A 15 -22.87 -7.98 -6.12
N ASP A 16 -22.46 -7.11 -5.20
CA ASP A 16 -22.16 -5.70 -5.50
C ASP A 16 -20.92 -5.55 -6.39
N LEU A 17 -19.89 -6.37 -6.20
CA LEU A 17 -18.66 -6.33 -7.00
C LEU A 17 -18.79 -7.03 -8.36
N ALA A 18 -19.75 -7.93 -8.55
CA ALA A 18 -19.90 -8.70 -9.79
C ALA A 18 -19.87 -7.84 -11.08
N PRO A 19 -20.55 -6.67 -11.15
CA PRO A 19 -20.49 -5.81 -12.33
C PRO A 19 -19.11 -5.22 -12.63
N LEU A 20 -18.25 -5.04 -11.62
CA LEU A 20 -16.87 -4.57 -11.83
C LEU A 20 -15.96 -5.66 -12.42
N LEU A 21 -16.36 -6.93 -12.28
CA LEU A 21 -15.60 -8.10 -12.72
C LEU A 21 -16.19 -8.77 -13.96
N ASP A 22 -17.28 -8.22 -14.51
CA ASP A 22 -17.90 -8.69 -15.74
C ASP A 22 -17.12 -8.19 -16.95
N PHE A 23 -15.92 -8.75 -17.14
CA PHE A 23 -15.00 -8.34 -18.20
C PHE A 23 -15.59 -8.62 -19.58
N GLN A 24 -15.70 -7.56 -20.38
CA GLN A 24 -16.17 -7.61 -21.76
C GLN A 24 -15.01 -7.46 -22.75
N ALA A 25 -15.25 -7.87 -24.00
CA ALA A 25 -14.27 -7.69 -25.08
C ALA A 25 -14.03 -6.20 -25.40
N ASP A 26 -15.09 -5.40 -25.32
CA ASP A 26 -15.02 -3.94 -25.47
C ASP A 26 -14.76 -3.26 -24.12
N GLY A 27 -13.91 -2.24 -24.14
CA GLY A 27 -13.60 -1.43 -22.96
C GLY A 27 -14.77 -0.55 -22.52
N MET A 28 -14.79 -0.20 -21.24
CA MET A 28 -15.73 0.76 -20.64
C MET A 28 -15.09 2.15 -20.56
N GLY A 29 -15.90 3.21 -20.65
CA GLY A 29 -15.44 4.58 -20.43
C GLY A 29 -14.94 4.80 -19.00
N ALA A 30 -13.97 5.70 -18.82
CA ALA A 30 -13.39 5.98 -17.51
C ALA A 30 -14.42 6.54 -16.51
N ASP A 31 -15.39 7.34 -16.98
CA ASP A 31 -16.45 7.90 -16.14
C ASP A 31 -17.41 6.82 -15.62
N ASP A 32 -17.79 5.87 -16.49
CA ASP A 32 -18.64 4.74 -16.13
C ASP A 32 -17.93 3.82 -15.12
N LEU A 33 -16.63 3.55 -15.36
CA LEU A 33 -15.81 2.78 -14.42
C LEU A 33 -15.70 3.49 -13.06
N SER A 34 -15.46 4.80 -13.07
CA SER A 34 -15.40 5.63 -11.85
C SER A 34 -16.72 5.57 -11.07
N ALA A 35 -17.86 5.64 -11.78
CA ALA A 35 -19.18 5.50 -11.18
C ALA A 35 -19.39 4.11 -10.56
N LEU A 36 -18.97 3.04 -11.24
CA LEU A 36 -19.02 1.68 -10.69
C LEU A 36 -18.14 1.55 -9.45
N ILE A 37 -16.88 1.98 -9.49
CA ILE A 37 -15.97 1.94 -8.33
C ILE A 37 -16.59 2.67 -7.14
N ARG A 38 -17.11 3.89 -7.36
CA ARG A 38 -17.72 4.70 -6.30
C ARG A 38 -18.95 4.06 -5.67
N THR A 39 -19.76 3.36 -6.45
CA THR A 39 -21.05 2.82 -6.00
C THR A 39 -20.99 1.36 -5.55
N ARG A 40 -20.00 0.59 -6.04
CA ARG A 40 -19.90 -0.86 -5.82
C ARG A 40 -18.70 -1.28 -4.99
N LEU A 41 -17.55 -0.59 -5.11
CA LEU A 41 -16.35 -0.96 -4.36
C LEU A 41 -16.16 -0.08 -3.12
N LEU A 42 -16.17 1.25 -3.30
CA LEU A 42 -15.86 2.18 -2.21
C LEU A 42 -16.75 2.02 -0.96
N PRO A 43 -18.05 1.66 -1.04
CA PRO A 43 -18.86 1.42 0.15
C PRO A 43 -18.32 0.29 1.04
N HIS A 44 -17.61 -0.68 0.45
CA HIS A 44 -17.08 -1.84 1.16
C HIS A 44 -15.66 -1.64 1.71
N LEU A 45 -14.95 -0.58 1.29
CA LEU A 45 -13.61 -0.28 1.80
C LEU A 45 -13.67 0.43 3.15
N MET A 46 -12.72 0.10 4.04
CA MET A 46 -12.54 0.81 5.30
C MET A 46 -12.03 2.23 5.06
N ASP A 47 -12.54 3.20 5.81
CA ASP A 47 -12.00 4.56 5.83
C ASP A 47 -11.04 4.74 7.01
N TYR A 48 -9.74 4.51 6.78
CA TYR A 48 -8.70 4.71 7.78
C TYR A 48 -8.44 6.17 8.13
N GLY A 49 -8.99 7.12 7.36
CA GLY A 49 -8.92 8.55 7.67
C GLY A 49 -10.05 9.02 8.59
N SER A 50 -11.07 8.19 8.82
CA SER A 50 -12.17 8.54 9.70
C SER A 50 -11.68 8.74 11.14
N PRO A 51 -12.00 9.86 11.81
CA PRO A 51 -11.68 10.07 13.23
C PRO A 51 -12.29 9.00 14.16
N THR A 52 -13.34 8.32 13.71
CA THR A 52 -14.00 7.24 14.46
C THR A 52 -13.32 5.88 14.27
N PHE A 53 -12.35 5.75 13.36
CA PHE A 53 -11.54 4.55 13.23
C PHE A 53 -10.44 4.54 14.30
N GLN A 54 -10.48 3.56 15.21
CA GLN A 54 -9.58 3.47 16.37
C GLN A 54 -9.04 2.04 16.56
N SER A 55 -8.88 1.27 15.48
CA SER A 55 -8.58 -0.16 15.54
C SER A 55 -7.38 -0.55 14.65
N MET A 56 -6.84 -1.75 14.86
CA MET A 56 -5.86 -2.42 14.01
C MET A 56 -4.55 -1.65 13.71
N PHE A 57 -4.25 -0.57 14.46
CA PHE A 57 -3.07 0.29 14.24
C PHE A 57 -2.94 0.83 12.80
N ASN A 58 -4.03 0.91 12.04
CA ASN A 58 -4.02 1.52 10.72
C ASN A 58 -4.30 3.02 10.83
N ALA A 59 -3.70 3.80 9.94
CA ALA A 59 -3.93 5.23 9.84
C ALA A 59 -3.93 5.66 8.38
N ALA A 60 -4.60 6.76 8.08
CA ALA A 60 -4.42 7.42 6.80
C ALA A 60 -2.93 7.79 6.58
N PRO A 61 -2.38 7.57 5.37
CA PRO A 61 -1.04 8.01 5.06
C PRO A 61 -0.88 9.52 5.25
N ALA A 62 0.26 9.95 5.79
CA ALA A 62 0.58 11.36 5.87
C ALA A 62 0.71 11.99 4.48
N ALA A 63 0.47 13.30 4.35
CA ALA A 63 0.45 13.99 3.06
C ALA A 63 1.76 13.85 2.24
N ASN A 64 2.91 13.83 2.93
CA ASN A 64 4.21 13.58 2.32
C ASN A 64 4.37 12.14 1.80
N ALA A 65 3.78 11.15 2.46
CA ALA A 65 3.76 9.77 1.96
C ALA A 65 2.91 9.65 0.69
N LEU A 66 1.78 10.37 0.62
CA LEU A 66 0.96 10.45 -0.60
C LEU A 66 1.73 11.06 -1.78
N LEU A 67 2.50 12.11 -1.54
CA LEU A 67 3.38 12.70 -2.56
C LEU A 67 4.43 11.70 -3.06
N GLY A 68 5.07 10.97 -2.15
CA GLY A 68 6.02 9.90 -2.51
C GLY A 68 5.39 8.82 -3.38
N ALA A 69 4.17 8.38 -3.03
CA ALA A 69 3.42 7.40 -3.82
C ALA A 69 3.08 7.94 -5.22
N GLN A 70 2.68 9.20 -5.36
CA GLN A 70 2.42 9.82 -6.67
C GLN A 70 3.66 9.86 -7.56
N ILE A 71 4.82 10.22 -6.99
CA ILE A 71 6.10 10.22 -7.70
C ILE A 71 6.46 8.80 -8.16
N ALA A 72 6.34 7.81 -7.27
CA ALA A 72 6.58 6.41 -7.61
C ALA A 72 5.68 5.94 -8.75
N LEU A 73 4.38 6.24 -8.67
CA LEU A 73 3.40 5.89 -9.70
C LEU A 73 3.71 6.52 -11.07
N ALA A 74 4.18 7.77 -11.08
CA ALA A 74 4.47 8.52 -12.29
C ALA A 74 5.80 8.13 -12.97
N HIS A 75 6.79 7.67 -12.20
CA HIS A 75 8.16 7.52 -12.70
C HIS A 75 8.68 6.09 -12.66
N ASN A 76 8.57 5.40 -11.52
CA ASN A 76 9.22 4.12 -11.34
C ASN A 76 8.63 3.32 -10.18
N GLN A 77 7.53 2.62 -10.44
CA GLN A 77 6.84 1.80 -9.44
C GLN A 77 7.62 0.55 -9.03
N GLY A 78 8.49 0.05 -9.91
CA GLY A 78 9.07 -1.28 -9.78
C GLY A 78 10.33 -1.34 -8.93
N VAL A 79 11.19 -0.31 -8.98
CA VAL A 79 12.49 -0.22 -8.28
C VAL A 79 13.18 -1.60 -8.13
N THR A 80 13.28 -2.36 -9.22
CA THR A 80 13.63 -3.79 -9.13
C THR A 80 15.13 -4.06 -9.14
N ASN A 81 15.92 -3.16 -9.71
CA ASN A 81 17.37 -3.28 -9.77
C ASN A 81 18.04 -1.92 -10.03
N TRP A 82 19.37 -1.90 -9.85
CA TRP A 82 20.20 -0.71 -10.05
C TRP A 82 20.05 -0.10 -11.44
N GLN A 83 20.02 -0.92 -12.49
CA GLN A 83 20.05 -0.45 -13.87
C GLN A 83 18.79 0.35 -14.24
N VAL A 84 17.66 0.05 -13.61
CA VAL A 84 16.37 0.72 -13.89
C VAL A 84 15.95 1.71 -12.80
N SER A 85 16.60 1.73 -11.64
CA SER A 85 16.27 2.67 -10.56
C SER A 85 17.46 3.04 -9.66
N PRO A 86 18.54 3.63 -10.21
CA PRO A 86 19.71 3.97 -9.39
C PRO A 86 19.37 5.01 -8.32
N GLY A 87 18.49 5.97 -8.64
CA GLY A 87 18.01 6.97 -7.68
C GLY A 87 17.15 6.36 -6.57
N GLY A 88 16.29 5.39 -6.89
CA GLY A 88 15.46 4.70 -5.91
C GLY A 88 16.30 3.82 -4.98
N ALA A 89 17.24 3.06 -5.54
CA ALA A 89 18.15 2.21 -4.77
C ALA A 89 19.01 3.03 -3.80
N MET A 90 19.63 4.12 -4.27
CA MET A 90 20.43 4.99 -3.38
C MET A 90 19.58 5.70 -2.33
N LEU A 91 18.35 6.11 -2.68
CA LEU A 91 17.45 6.73 -1.71
C LEU A 91 17.10 5.77 -0.57
N GLU A 92 16.80 4.51 -0.88
CA GLU A 92 16.56 3.48 0.13
C GLU A 92 17.77 3.29 1.05
N GLU A 93 18.96 3.07 0.49
CA GLU A 93 20.18 2.86 1.27
C GLU A 93 20.48 4.03 2.22
N LEU A 94 20.39 5.27 1.72
CA LEU A 94 20.65 6.46 2.51
C LEU A 94 19.57 6.71 3.58
N ALA A 95 18.30 6.41 3.26
CA ALA A 95 17.20 6.49 4.21
C ALA A 95 17.32 5.43 5.30
N GLY A 96 17.67 4.19 4.95
CA GLY A 96 17.92 3.10 5.89
C GLY A 96 18.98 3.47 6.91
N ARG A 97 20.15 3.95 6.45
CA ARG A 97 21.20 4.46 7.34
C ARG A 97 20.73 5.61 8.23
N ALA A 98 19.92 6.53 7.70
CA ALA A 98 19.37 7.62 8.49
C ALA A 98 18.42 7.12 9.59
N LEU A 99 17.60 6.11 9.30
CA LEU A 99 16.70 5.47 10.26
C LEU A 99 17.49 4.70 11.33
N CYS A 100 18.52 3.94 10.96
CA CYS A 100 19.39 3.26 11.91
C CYS A 100 19.99 4.26 12.92
N ARG A 101 20.50 5.40 12.44
CA ARG A 101 21.00 6.48 13.32
C ARG A 101 19.89 7.09 14.18
N LEU A 102 18.71 7.37 13.61
CA LEU A 102 17.57 7.94 14.32
C LEU A 102 17.13 7.08 15.50
N PHE A 103 17.15 5.76 15.33
CA PHE A 103 16.78 4.79 16.38
C PHE A 103 17.96 4.35 17.26
N GLY A 104 19.16 4.91 17.07
CA GLY A 104 20.32 4.61 17.91
C GLY A 104 20.86 3.19 17.74
N LEU A 105 20.71 2.59 16.57
CA LEU A 105 21.30 1.29 16.24
C LEU A 105 22.82 1.43 16.04
N ALA A 106 23.54 0.30 16.07
CA ALA A 106 24.99 0.27 15.90
C ALA A 106 25.42 0.83 14.53
N ASP A 107 26.64 1.37 14.44
CA ASP A 107 27.18 1.94 13.19
C ASP A 107 27.34 0.89 12.07
N THR A 108 27.36 -0.39 12.42
CA THR A 108 27.39 -1.52 11.49
C THR A 108 26.00 -2.01 11.07
N ALA A 109 24.93 -1.42 11.62
CA ALA A 109 23.57 -1.76 11.25
C ALA A 109 23.21 -1.17 9.89
N ASP A 110 22.40 -1.91 9.13
CA ASP A 110 21.83 -1.45 7.87
C ASP A 110 20.33 -1.76 7.83
N ALA A 111 19.62 -1.24 6.83
CA ALA A 111 18.19 -1.44 6.67
C ALA A 111 17.76 -1.46 5.21
N THR A 112 16.68 -2.16 4.93
CA THR A 112 15.98 -2.18 3.64
C THR A 112 14.46 -2.11 3.88
N PHE A 113 13.72 -1.54 2.94
CA PHE A 113 12.26 -1.45 3.07
C PHE A 113 11.60 -2.76 2.65
N MET A 114 10.82 -3.34 3.57
CA MET A 114 10.06 -4.56 3.33
C MET A 114 8.56 -4.25 3.22
N TYR A 115 7.84 -5.07 2.45
CA TYR A 115 6.40 -4.92 2.25
C TYR A 115 5.59 -4.97 3.56
N SER A 116 6.00 -5.79 4.52
CA SER A 116 5.36 -5.89 5.83
C SER A 116 6.31 -6.45 6.88
N GLY A 117 5.96 -6.27 8.16
CA GLY A 117 6.71 -6.87 9.27
C GLY A 117 6.70 -8.40 9.26
N THR A 118 5.67 -9.05 8.70
CA THR A 118 5.65 -10.51 8.56
C THR A 118 6.74 -10.98 7.59
N TYR A 119 6.89 -10.28 6.47
CA TYR A 119 7.94 -10.59 5.50
C TYR A 119 9.33 -10.31 6.07
N ALA A 120 9.51 -9.18 6.78
CA ALA A 120 10.76 -8.87 7.47
C ALA A 120 11.17 -9.95 8.49
N ASN A 121 10.21 -10.47 9.27
CA ASN A 121 10.47 -11.56 10.22
C ASN A 121 10.85 -12.86 9.51
N GLN A 122 10.19 -13.17 8.39
CA GLN A 122 10.50 -14.37 7.61
C GLN A 122 11.92 -14.30 7.04
N GLU A 123 12.31 -13.17 6.44
CA GLU A 123 13.66 -12.96 5.92
C GLU A 123 14.71 -13.05 7.04
N ALA A 124 14.45 -12.42 8.19
CA ALA A 124 15.34 -12.51 9.35
C ALA A 124 15.53 -13.96 9.83
N LEU A 125 14.46 -14.77 9.84
CA LEU A 125 14.54 -16.20 10.17
C LEU A 125 15.39 -16.96 9.13
N TYR A 126 15.19 -16.71 7.84
CA TYR A 126 15.99 -17.36 6.80
C TYR A 126 17.48 -17.01 6.93
N LEU A 127 17.81 -15.73 7.17
CA LEU A 127 19.19 -15.28 7.37
C LEU A 127 19.84 -15.83 8.65
N ALA A 128 19.05 -16.15 9.67
CA ALA A 128 19.57 -16.74 10.91
C ALA A 128 19.82 -18.25 10.80
N LEU A 129 19.12 -18.92 9.89
CA LEU A 129 19.18 -20.38 9.71
C LEU A 129 20.14 -20.82 8.59
N HIS A 130 20.61 -19.88 7.77
CA HIS A 130 21.52 -20.11 6.64
C HIS A 130 22.74 -19.21 6.72
#